data_AF-A0A1H6C340-F1
#
_entry.id   AF-A0A1H6C340-F1
#
_cell.length_a   1.000
_cell.length_b   1.000
_cell.length_c   1.000
_cell.angle_alpha   90.00
_cell.angle_beta   90.00
_cell.angle_gamma   90.00
#
_symmetry.space_group_name_H-M   'P 1'
#
loop_
_entity.id
_entity.type
_entity.pdbx_description
1 polymer ?
#
loop_
_entity_poly.entity_id
_entity_poly.type
_entity_poly.pdbx_seq_one_letter_code
_entity_poly.pdbx_strand_id
1 'polypeptide(L)' 'MGHRHIERLARARELLAHKGYDTRDTVLACYGGSGFTQELSAEGDDHVLLVEPERLYA' A
#
# COMPACT_ATOMS: atom_id res chain seq x y z
N MET A 1 7.97 5.95 5.37
CA MET A 1 6.77 6.20 4.52
C MET A 1 5.60 6.46 5.44
N GLY A 2 4.74 7.45 5.16
CA GLY A 2 3.61 7.84 6.02
C GLY A 2 2.25 7.75 5.32
N HIS A 3 1.16 7.89 6.08
CA HIS A 3 -0.23 7.70 5.64
C HIS A 3 -0.58 8.44 4.33
N ARG A 4 -0.13 9.70 4.20
CA ARG A 4 -0.33 10.51 2.98
C ARG A 4 0.18 9.85 1.68
N HIS A 5 1.21 9.01 1.74
CA HIS A 5 1.70 8.29 0.57
C HIS A 5 0.75 7.16 0.15
N ILE A 6 0.16 6.46 1.12
CA ILE A 6 -0.83 5.40 0.87
C ILE A 6 -2.12 5.98 0.31
N GLU A 7 -2.63 7.08 0.89
CA GLU A 7 -3.81 7.78 0.38
C GLU A 7 -3.66 8.16 -1.11
N ARG A 8 -2.48 8.62 -1.51
CA ARG A 8 -2.19 8.96 -2.91
C ARG A 8 -2.23 7.74 -3.83
N LEU A 9 -1.75 6.59 -3.35
CA LEU A 9 -1.77 5.34 -4.11
C LEU A 9 -3.19 4.74 -4.17
N ALA A 10 -3.95 4.81 -3.07
CA ALA A 10 -5.36 4.44 -3.01
C ALA A 10 -6.18 5.26 -4.01
N ARG A 11 -5.97 6.58 -4.05
CA ARG A 11 -6.60 7.46 -5.04
C ARG A 11 -6.20 7.11 -6.47
N ALA A 12 -4.95 6.71 -6.71
CA ALA A 12 -4.53 6.26 -8.03
C ALA A 12 -5.25 4.96 -8.45
N ARG A 13 -5.46 4.01 -7.52
CA ARG A 13 -6.26 2.79 -7.75
C ARG A 13 -7.70 3.11 -8.10
N GLU A 14 -8.33 4.06 -7.41
CA GLU A 14 -9.69 4.51 -7.72
C GLU A 14 -9.77 5.12 -9.12
N LEU A 15 -8.78 5.93 -9.52
CA LEU A 15 -8.74 6.49 -10.87
C LEU A 15 -8.61 5.42 -11.95
N LEU A 16 -7.91 4.32 -11.68
CA LEU A 16 -7.83 3.18 -12.59
C LEU A 16 -9.16 2.42 -12.66
N ALA A 17 -9.83 2.21 -11.52
CA ALA A 17 -11.19 1.65 -11.49
C ALA A 17 -12.16 2.48 -12.34
N HIS A 18 -12.16 3.80 -12.18
CA HIS A 18 -13.01 4.71 -12.97
C HIS A 18 -12.73 4.67 -14.46
N LYS A 19 -11.53 4.27 -14.88
CA LYS A 19 -11.16 4.07 -16.29
C LYS A 19 -11.57 2.70 -16.84
N GLY A 20 -12.22 1.86 -16.03
CA GLY A 20 -12.70 0.54 -16.43
C GLY A 20 -11.68 -0.59 -16.23
N TYR A 21 -10.57 -0.33 -15.54
CA TYR A 21 -9.66 -1.40 -15.14
C TYR A 21 -10.23 -2.14 -13.92
N ASP A 22 -10.13 -3.47 -13.91
CA ASP A 22 -10.48 -4.24 -12.72
C ASP A 22 -9.38 -4.10 -11.67
N THR A 23 -9.66 -3.34 -10.62
CA THR A 23 -8.72 -3.09 -9.53
C THR A 23 -9.15 -3.72 -8.20
N ARG A 24 -10.18 -4.57 -8.20
CA ARG A 24 -10.76 -5.17 -7.00
C ARG A 24 -9.73 -5.94 -6.18
N ASP A 25 -8.90 -6.74 -6.86
CA ASP A 25 -7.85 -7.53 -6.24
C ASP A 25 -6.47 -6.84 -6.26
N THR A 26 -6.42 -5.54 -6.57
CA THR A 26 -5.16 -4.80 -6.64
C THR A 26 -4.62 -4.52 -5.24
N VAL A 27 -3.42 -5.03 -4.98
CA VAL A 27 -2.66 -4.80 -3.74
C VAL A 27 -1.59 -3.74 -3.97
N LEU A 28 -1.57 -2.72 -3.11
CA LEU A 28 -0.56 -1.68 -3.05
C LEU A 28 0.65 -2.17 -2.26
N ALA A 29 1.59 -2.80 -2.95
CA ALA A 29 2.86 -3.24 -2.36
C ALA A 29 3.81 -2.05 -2.15
N CYS A 30 3.98 -1.66 -0.88
CA CYS A 30 4.88 -0.59 -0.48
C CYS A 30 6.16 -1.19 0.08
N TYR A 31 7.29 -0.90 -0.57
CA TYR A 31 8.61 -1.33 -0.15
C TYR A 31 9.31 -0.19 0.59
N GLY A 32 9.82 -0.49 1.78
CA GLY A 32 10.58 0.44 2.61
C GLY A 32 11.71 -0.31 3.30
N GLY A 33 12.81 0.38 3.62
CA GLY A 33 13.92 -0.18 4.39
C GLY A 33 14.27 0.64 5.62
N SER A 34 13.40 1.58 5.98
CA SER A 34 13.60 2.52 7.08
C SER A 34 12.44 2.45 8.09
N GLY A 35 11.59 1.43 8.02
CA GLY A 35 10.36 1.36 8.80
C GLY A 35 9.16 2.08 8.15
N PHE A 36 7.98 1.49 8.30
CA PHE A 36 6.68 2.16 8.16
C PHE A 36 6.23 2.80 9.47
N THR A 37 5.50 3.91 9.39
CA THR A 37 4.91 4.54 10.59
C THR A 37 3.88 3.61 11.23
N GLN A 38 3.81 3.60 12.56
CA GLN A 38 2.93 2.70 13.32
C GLN A 38 1.44 2.86 12.97
N GLU A 39 1.02 4.07 12.59
CA GLU A 39 -0.32 4.38 12.08
C GLU A 39 -0.67 3.55 10.83
N LEU A 40 0.31 3.33 9.94
CA LEU A 40 0.15 2.56 8.70
C LEU A 40 -0.10 1.08 8.98
N SER A 41 0.55 0.55 10.02
CA SER A 41 0.41 -0.85 10.44
C SER A 41 -0.91 -1.09 11.20
N ALA A 42 -1.47 -0.05 11.82
CA ALA A 42 -2.69 -0.15 12.62
C ALA A 42 -3.98 -0.08 11.79
N GLU A 43 -3.94 0.55 10.61
CA GLU A 43 -5.11 0.66 9.73
C GLU A 43 -5.53 -0.65 9.07
N GLY A 44 -4.61 -1.61 8.91
CA GLY A 44 -4.95 -2.98 8.52
C GLY A 44 -5.79 -3.09 7.24
N ASP A 45 -5.45 -2.34 6.20
CA ASP A 45 -6.09 -2.46 4.89
C ASP A 45 -5.58 -3.72 4.17
N ASP A 46 -6.48 -4.67 3.90
CA ASP A 46 -6.18 -5.93 3.21
C ASP A 46 -5.57 -5.73 1.82
N HIS A 47 -5.74 -4.55 1.22
CA HIS A 47 -5.17 -4.20 -0.07
C HIS A 47 -3.85 -3.42 0.03
N VAL A 48 -3.27 -3.26 1.21
CA VAL A 48 -1.97 -2.61 1.40
C VAL A 48 -0.98 -3.61 1.95
N LEU A 49 0.07 -3.89 1.17
CA LEU A 49 1.14 -4.80 1.57
C LEU A 49 2.39 -4.01 1.92
N LEU A 50 2.73 -3.99 3.21
CA LEU A 50 3.98 -3.41 3.68
C LEU A 50 5.09 -4.45 3.63
N VAL A 51 6.16 -4.12 2.90
CA VAL A 51 7.31 -5.01 2.67
C VAL A 51 8.57 -4.32 3.20
N GLU A 52 9.04 -4.81 4.34
CA GLU A 52 10.35 -4.46 4.91
C GLU A 52 11.44 -5.44 4.43
N PRO A 53 12.73 -5.08 4.50
CA PRO A 53 13.82 -5.91 4.02
C PRO A 53 13.87 -7.27 4.72
N GLU A 54 13.54 -7.33 6.01
CA GLU A 54 13.50 -8.57 6.79
C GLU A 54 12.50 -9.56 6.20
N ARG A 55 11.40 -9.09 5.60
CA ARG A 55 10.41 -9.96 4.96
C ARG A 55 10.89 -10.51 3.61
N LEU A 56 11.78 -9.80 2.92
CA LEU A 56 12.30 -10.19 1.60
C LEU A 56 13.50 -11.13 1.70
N TYR A 57 14.27 -11.04 2.78
CA TYR A 57 15.54 -11.75 2.93
C TYR A 57 15.55 -12.78 4.07
N ALA A 58 14.40 -13.06 4.69
CA ALA A 58 14.24 -14.13 5.67
C ALA A 58 14.15 -15.52 5.04
#